data_AF-A0A960IPL8-F1
#
_entry.id   AF-A0A960IPL8-F1
#
_cell.length_a   1.000
_cell.length_b   1.000
_cell.length_c   1.000
_cell.angle_alpha   90.00
_cell.angle_beta   90.00
_cell.angle_gamma   90.00
#
_symmetry.space_group_name_H-M   'P 1'
#
loop_
_entity.id
_entity.type
_entity.pdbx_description
1 polymer ?
#
loop_
_entity_poly.entity_id
_entity_poly.type
_entity_poly.pdbx_seq_one_letter_code
_entity_poly.pdbx_strand_id
1 'polypeptide(L)'
;MKFGVLRFPGSCDEVDAAHACERIGDAEIIWHGDESIGDVDAIVIPGGFSYGDYLRVGSIARFAPAMEAVARFAQEGGPVLGICNG
;
A
#
# COMPACT_ATOMS: atom_id res chain seq x y z
N MET A 1 -15.11 -4.02 7.24
CA MET A 1 -13.83 -3.30 7.23
C MET A 1 -13.12 -3.76 5.98
N LYS A 2 -12.84 -2.84 5.06
CA LYS A 2 -12.19 -3.13 3.79
C LYS A 2 -10.80 -2.51 3.76
N PHE A 3 -9.78 -3.34 3.60
CA PHE A 3 -8.38 -2.95 3.56
C PHE A 3 -7.91 -2.82 2.11
N GLY A 4 -7.22 -1.73 1.79
CA GLY A 4 -6.45 -1.59 0.56
C GLY A 4 -4.99 -1.92 0.83
N VAL A 5 -4.44 -2.92 0.12
CA VAL A 5 -3.03 -3.32 0.26
C VAL A 5 -2.28 -2.94 -1.02
N LEU A 6 -1.27 -2.07 -0.90
CA LEU A 6 -0.54 -1.57 -2.06
C LEU A 6 0.39 -2.64 -2.63
N ARG A 7 0.45 -2.76 -3.96
CA ARG A 7 1.45 -3.56 -4.67
C ARG A 7 2.31 -2.66 -5.54
N PHE A 8 3.62 -2.72 -5.32
CA PHE A 8 4.62 -2.01 -6.11
C PHE A 8 5.44 -3.00 -6.96
N PRO A 9 6.10 -2.56 -8.03
CA PRO A 9 7.09 -3.40 -8.70
C PRO A 9 8.20 -3.73 -7.69
N GLY A 10 8.38 -5.00 -7.36
CA GLY A 10 9.38 -5.44 -6.36
C GLY A 10 8.90 -5.48 -4.90
N SER A 11 7.62 -5.19 -4.60
CA SER A 11 7.05 -5.63 -3.32
C SER A 11 7.01 -7.17 -3.26
N CYS A 12 7.07 -7.73 -2.06
CA CYS A 12 7.12 -9.19 -1.86
C CYS A 12 6.01 -9.70 -0.95
N ASP A 13 5.54 -8.85 -0.03
CA ASP A 13 4.71 -9.29 1.09
C ASP A 13 3.24 -8.86 0.94
N GLU A 14 2.83 -8.32 -0.20
CA GLU A 14 1.47 -7.80 -0.37
C GLU A 14 0.39 -8.89 -0.27
N VAL A 15 0.70 -10.13 -0.67
CA VAL A 15 -0.24 -11.26 -0.56
C VAL A 15 -0.38 -11.69 0.89
N ASP A 16 0.72 -11.72 1.64
CA ASP A 16 0.69 -12.08 3.06
C ASP A 16 -0.01 -10.99 3.89
N ALA A 17 0.22 -9.71 3.56
CA ALA A 17 -0.50 -8.60 4.17
C ALA A 17 -2.01 -8.67 3.87
N ALA A 18 -2.41 -8.96 2.62
CA ALA A 18 -3.81 -9.16 2.27
C ALA A 18 -4.44 -10.34 3.02
N HIS A 19 -3.78 -11.50 3.06
CA HIS A 19 -4.23 -12.65 3.84
C HIS A 19 -4.37 -12.34 5.33
N ALA A 20 -3.50 -11.50 5.91
CA ALA A 20 -3.63 -11.07 7.30
C ALA A 20 -4.87 -10.17 7.51
N CYS A 21 -5.11 -9.23 6.61
CA CYS A 21 -6.31 -8.39 6.59
C CYS A 21 -7.60 -9.21 6.46
N GLU A 22 -7.60 -10.23 5.59
CA GLU A 22 -8.73 -11.13 5.34
C GLU A 22 -9.19 -11.92 6.59
N ARG A 23 -8.37 -11.99 7.63
CA ARG A 23 -8.76 -12.61 8.91
C ARG A 23 -9.75 -11.78 9.71
N ILE A 24 -9.88 -10.49 9.43
CA ILE A 24 -10.68 -9.54 10.21
C ILE A 24 -11.57 -8.62 9.35
N GLY A 25 -11.50 -8.73 8.02
CA GLY A 25 -12.26 -7.91 7.09
C GLY A 25 -12.03 -8.34 5.64
N ASP A 26 -12.47 -7.54 4.68
CA ASP A 26 -12.19 -7.74 3.25
C ASP A 26 -10.87 -7.06 2.89
N ALA A 27 -10.12 -7.60 1.93
CA ALA A 27 -8.90 -6.98 1.42
C ALA A 27 -8.91 -6.89 -0.10
N GLU A 28 -8.36 -5.81 -0.64
CA GLU A 28 -8.11 -5.67 -2.07
C GLU A 28 -6.67 -5.22 -2.33
N ILE A 29 -6.05 -5.80 -3.36
CA ILE A 29 -4.74 -5.35 -3.83
C ILE A 29 -4.93 -4.12 -4.73
N ILE A 30 -4.25 -3.03 -4.39
CA ILE A 30 -4.25 -1.78 -5.16
C ILE A 30 -2.93 -1.68 -5.90
N TRP A 31 -2.97 -1.48 -7.22
CA TRP A 31 -1.76 -1.34 -8.00
C TRP A 31 -1.16 0.05 -7.82
N HIS A 32 0.16 0.15 -7.66
CA HIS A 32 0.83 1.43 -7.45
C HIS A 32 0.52 2.49 -8.54
N GLY A 33 0.20 2.04 -9.74
CA GLY A 33 -0.14 2.89 -10.89
C GLY A 33 -1.55 3.47 -10.87
N ASP A 34 -2.43 3.02 -9.98
CA ASP A 34 -3.82 3.47 -9.92
C ASP A 34 -3.92 4.86 -9.27
N GLU A 35 -4.76 5.75 -9.81
CA GLU A 35 -4.95 7.10 -9.26
C GLU A 35 -5.90 7.14 -8.04
N SER A 36 -6.55 6.02 -7.74
CA SER A 36 -7.53 5.86 -6.67
C SER A 36 -7.19 4.65 -5.83
N ILE A 37 -7.48 4.76 -4.53
CA ILE A 37 -7.42 3.64 -3.58
C ILE A 37 -8.76 2.93 -3.40
N GLY A 38 -9.78 3.30 -4.18
CA GLY A 38 -11.12 2.74 -4.08
C GLY A 38 -11.85 3.19 -2.81
N ASP A 39 -12.92 2.47 -2.50
CA ASP A 39 -13.69 2.61 -1.25
C ASP A 39 -13.09 1.64 -0.22
N VAL A 40 -12.13 2.12 0.57
CA VAL A 40 -11.41 1.35 1.60
C VAL A 40 -11.44 2.09 2.93
N ASP A 41 -11.53 1.32 4.01
CA ASP A 41 -11.55 1.82 5.38
C ASP A 41 -10.14 2.02 5.95
N ALA A 42 -9.13 1.32 5.40
CA ALA A 42 -7.75 1.36 5.85
C ALA A 42 -6.76 0.99 4.74
N ILE A 43 -5.53 1.52 4.81
CA ILE A 43 -4.46 1.22 3.86
C ILE A 43 -3.30 0.48 4.54
N VAL A 44 -2.74 -0.50 3.84
CA VAL A 44 -1.51 -1.19 4.19
C VAL A 44 -0.48 -1.03 3.07
N ILE A 45 0.71 -0.56 3.42
CA ILE A 45 1.87 -0.48 2.53
C ILE A 45 2.82 -1.61 2.95
N PRO A 46 2.90 -2.71 2.17
CA PRO A 46 3.60 -3.92 2.58
C PRO A 46 5.12 -3.81 2.42
N GLY A 47 5.82 -4.81 2.95
CA GLY A 47 7.26 -4.97 2.82
C GLY A 47 7.71 -5.45 1.44
N GLY A 48 9.04 -5.50 1.29
CA GLY A 48 9.72 -5.93 0.06
C GLY A 48 10.83 -4.97 -0.34
N PHE A 49 11.08 -4.88 -1.65
CA PHE A 49 12.13 -4.07 -2.26
C PHE A 49 11.54 -3.28 -3.42
N SER A 50 10.63 -2.34 -3.12
CA SER A 50 9.97 -1.56 -4.17
C SER A 50 11.00 -0.87 -5.07
N TYR A 51 10.84 -1.07 -6.39
CA TYR A 51 11.80 -0.65 -7.42
C TYR A 51 13.25 -1.13 -7.16
N GLY A 52 13.39 -2.28 -6.51
CA GLY A 52 14.68 -2.88 -6.15
C GLY A 52 15.49 -2.06 -5.13
N ASP A 53 14.87 -1.09 -4.45
CA ASP A 53 15.54 -0.12 -3.57
C ASP A 53 16.72 0.62 -4.24
N TYR A 54 16.70 0.75 -5.59
CA TYR A 54 17.85 1.16 -6.40
C TYR A 54 18.47 2.52 -6.05
N LEU A 55 17.68 3.48 -5.57
CA LEU A 55 18.20 4.76 -5.08
C LEU A 55 18.34 4.77 -3.56
N ARG A 56 17.24 4.47 -2.88
CA ARG A 56 17.08 4.32 -1.43
C ARG A 56 15.77 3.56 -1.20
N VAL A 57 15.71 2.76 -0.14
CA VAL A 57 14.50 2.05 0.30
C VAL A 57 13.23 2.92 0.22
N GLY A 58 12.23 2.45 -0.53
CA GLY A 58 10.93 3.13 -0.74
C GLY A 58 10.96 4.49 -1.44
N SER A 59 12.14 5.02 -1.80
CA SER A 59 12.27 6.41 -2.27
C SER A 59 11.74 6.66 -3.68
N ILE A 60 11.65 5.61 -4.50
CA ILE A 60 11.06 5.69 -5.83
C ILE A 60 9.54 5.48 -5.73
N ALA A 61 9.10 4.59 -4.83
CA ALA A 61 7.69 4.24 -4.64
C ALA A 61 6.79 5.43 -4.24
N ARG A 62 7.33 6.42 -3.52
CA ARG A 62 6.57 7.64 -3.14
C ARG A 62 6.01 8.45 -4.32
N PHE A 63 6.54 8.24 -5.52
CA PHE A 63 6.11 8.96 -6.73
C PHE A 63 5.06 8.19 -7.53
N ALA A 64 4.63 7.02 -7.04
CA ALA A 64 3.59 6.25 -7.69
C ALA A 64 2.22 6.97 -7.56
N PRO A 65 1.36 6.95 -8.60
CA PRO A 65 0.04 7.59 -8.56
C PRO A 65 -0.80 7.23 -7.33
N ALA A 66 -0.78 5.96 -6.91
CA ALA A 66 -1.55 5.51 -5.75
C ALA A 66 -1.10 6.19 -4.44
N MET A 67 0.17 6.59 -4.34
CA MET A 67 0.69 7.27 -3.15
C MET A 67 0.14 8.69 -2.99
N GLU A 68 -0.28 9.35 -4.06
CA GLU A 68 -0.98 10.63 -3.96
C GLU A 68 -2.36 10.45 -3.31
N ALA A 69 -3.08 9.40 -3.71
CA ALA A 69 -4.36 9.04 -3.11
C ALA A 69 -4.22 8.59 -1.65
N VAL A 70 -3.21 7.78 -1.33
CA VAL A 70 -2.89 7.39 0.05
C VAL A 70 -2.55 8.61 0.92
N ALA A 71 -1.76 9.56 0.40
CA ALA A 71 -1.41 10.77 1.13
C ALA A 71 -2.64 11.62 1.47
N ARG A 72 -3.58 11.77 0.51
CA ARG A 72 -4.86 12.46 0.74
C ARG A 72 -5.71 11.73 1.79
N PHE A 73 -5.87 10.42 1.66
CA PHE A 73 -6.60 9.58 2.62
C PHE A 73 -6.06 9.72 4.04
N ALA A 74 -4.73 9.68 4.21
CA ALA A 74 -4.09 9.88 5.50
C ALA A 74 -4.34 11.29 6.08
N GLN A 75 -4.31 12.34 5.24
CA GLN A 75 -4.60 13.71 5.65
C GLN A 75 -6.05 13.90 6.12
N GLU A 76 -6.98 13.13 5.55
CA GLU A 76 -8.40 13.11 5.95
C GLU A 76 -8.64 12.28 7.23
N GLY A 77 -7.58 11.69 7.81
CA GLY A 77 -7.64 10.92 9.05
C GLY A 77 -7.81 9.40 8.84
N GLY A 78 -7.71 8.94 7.59
CA GLY A 78 -7.75 7.52 7.25
C GLY A 78 -6.54 6.76 7.83
N PRO A 79 -6.73 5.55 8.39
CA PRO A 79 -5.64 4.77 8.98
C PRO A 79 -4.74 4.16 7.90
N VAL A 80 -3.42 4.41 8.02
CA VAL A 80 -2.38 3.87 7.12
C VAL A 80 -1.33 3.14 7.94
N LEU A 81 -1.00 1.90 7.54
CA LEU A 81 0.03 1.07 8.14
C LEU A 81 1.16 0.82 7.13
N GLY A 82 2.37 1.31 7.43
CA GLY A 82 3.60 0.95 6.70
C GLY A 82 4.36 -0.18 7.38
N ILE A 83 4.80 -1.18 6.62
CA ILE A 83 5.54 -2.34 7.12
C ILE A 83 6.88 -2.44 6.40
N CYS A 84 7.99 -2.32 7.14
CA CYS A 84 9.36 -2.47 6.64
C CYS A 84 9.74 -1.48 5.51
N ASN A 85 9.45 -1.81 4.24
CA ASN A 85 9.70 -0.96 3.08
C ASN A 85 8.67 0.17 2.97
N GLY A 86 7.45 -0.09 3.45
CA GLY A 86 6.28 0.78 3.36
C GLY A 86 6.27 1.95 4.34
#